data_AF-A0A953YMD6-F1
#
_entry.id   AF-A0A953YMD6-F1
#
_cell.length_a   1.000
_cell.length_b   1.000
_cell.length_c   1.000
_cell.angle_alpha   90.00
_cell.angle_beta   90.00
_cell.angle_gamma   90.00
#
_symmetry.space_group_name_H-M   'P 1'
#
loop_
_entity.id
_entity.type
_entity.pdbx_description
1 polymer ?
#
loop_
_entity_poly.entity_id
_entity_poly.type
_entity_poly.pdbx_seq_one_letter_code
_entity_poly.pdbx_strand_id
1 'polypeptide(L)' 'MALHPKKIDLSLGRMYRLLGELGNPHLKLPPVIHVAGTNGKGSTVAFLKAMLGAAGLHVHTYTSPHLVRFN' A
#
# COMPACT_ATOMS: atom_id res chain seq x y z
N MET A 1 10.30 -21.60 11.75
CA MET A 1 8.97 -21.11 11.28
C MET A 1 8.92 -21.26 9.78
N ALA A 2 7.88 -21.89 9.22
CA ALA A 2 7.69 -22.01 7.77
C ALA A 2 6.86 -20.83 7.25
N LEU A 3 7.15 -20.35 6.03
CA LEU A 3 6.34 -19.36 5.34
C LEU A 3 4.98 -19.95 4.94
N HIS A 4 3.99 -19.09 4.70
CA HIS A 4 2.67 -19.52 4.21
C HIS A 4 2.82 -20.29 2.87
N PRO A 5 2.21 -21.47 2.72
CA PRO A 5 2.48 -22.37 1.59
C PRO A 5 1.96 -21.85 0.24
N LYS A 6 0.99 -20.92 0.24
CA LYS A 6 0.49 -20.31 -1.00
C LYS A 6 1.28 -19.05 -1.34
N LYS A 7 1.92 -19.04 -2.52
CA LYS A 7 2.67 -17.88 -3.04
C LYS A 7 1.78 -16.66 -3.27
N ILE A 8 0.56 -16.87 -3.77
CA ILE A 8 -0.48 -15.84 -3.90
C ILE A 8 -1.75 -16.40 -3.26
N ASP A 9 -2.21 -15.74 -2.22
CA ASP A 9 -3.44 -16.05 -1.52
C ASP A 9 -4.20 -14.74 -1.30
N LEU A 10 -5.28 -14.57 -2.05
CA LEU A 10 -6.08 -13.36 -2.11
C LEU A 10 -7.06 -13.23 -0.92
N SER A 11 -7.10 -14.22 -0.02
CA SER A 11 -7.92 -14.12 1.18
C SER A 11 -7.34 -13.10 2.16
N LEU A 12 -8.23 -12.34 2.80
CA LEU A 12 -7.84 -11.30 3.76
C LEU A 12 -7.77 -11.79 5.22
N GLY A 13 -8.22 -13.01 5.52
CA GLY A 13 -8.34 -13.48 6.90
C GLY A 13 -7.01 -13.47 7.68
N ARG A 14 -5.90 -13.84 7.03
CA ARG A 14 -4.57 -13.79 7.64
C ARG A 14 -4.13 -12.35 7.95
N MET A 15 -4.42 -11.42 7.03
CA MET A 15 -4.13 -10.00 7.19
C MET A 15 -4.96 -9.38 8.31
N TYR A 16 -6.27 -9.64 8.36
CA TYR A 16 -7.14 -9.11 9.41
C TYR A 16 -6.77 -9.63 10.80
N ARG A 17 -6.38 -10.91 10.92
CA ARG A 17 -5.89 -11.45 12.20
C ARG A 17 -4.65 -10.70 12.69
N LEU A 18 -3.66 -10.50 11.81
CA LEU A 18 -2.46 -9.73 12.13
C LEU A 18 -2.80 -8.27 12.47
N LEU A 19 -3.68 -7.63 11.71
CA LEU A 19 -4.11 -6.26 12.00
C LEU A 19 -4.79 -6.16 13.37
N GLY A 20 -5.59 -7.15 13.76
CA GLY A 20 -6.19 -7.23 15.10
C GLY A 20 -5.15 -7.28 16.21
N GLU A 21 -4.13 -8.14 16.07
CA GLU A 21 -3.00 -8.22 17.01
C GLU A 21 -2.19 -6.91 17.10
N LEU A 22 -2.13 -6.14 16.00
CA LEU A 22 -1.45 -4.84 15.93
C LEU A 22 -2.34 -3.66 16.37
N GLY A 23 -3.56 -3.90 16.87
CA GLY A 23 -4.46 -2.84 17.32
C GLY A 23 -5.12 -2.05 16.17
N ASN A 24 -5.31 -2.69 15.03
CA ASN A 24 -5.99 -2.19 13.84
C ASN A 24 -5.47 -0.82 13.33
N PRO A 25 -4.17 -0.67 13.05
CA PRO A 25 -3.58 0.63 12.66
C PRO A 25 -4.14 1.18 11.35
N HIS A 26 -4.60 0.29 10.46
CA HIS A 26 -5.25 0.65 9.20
C HIS A 26 -6.52 1.50 9.36
N LEU A 27 -7.15 1.49 10.55
CA LEU A 27 -8.32 2.33 10.87
C LEU A 27 -7.95 3.74 11.34
N LYS A 28 -6.65 4.02 11.55
CA LYS A 28 -6.12 5.29 12.07
C LYS A 28 -5.23 5.99 11.05
N LEU A 29 -5.36 5.63 9.77
CA LEU A 29 -4.57 6.23 8.70
C LEU A 29 -5.01 7.69 8.46
N PRO A 30 -4.09 8.58 8.05
CA PRO A 30 -4.46 9.88 7.48
C PRO A 30 -5.30 9.67 6.20
N PRO A 31 -5.90 10.73 5.62
CA PRO A 31 -6.67 10.60 4.37
C PRO A 31 -5.95 9.77 3.30
N VAL A 32 -6.60 8.70 2.81
CA VAL A 32 -6.02 7.72 1.89
C VAL A 32 -6.67 7.81 0.51
N ILE A 33 -5.85 7.88 -0.53
CA ILE A 33 -6.27 7.63 -1.92
C ILE A 33 -5.87 6.20 -2.28
N HIS A 34 -6.85 5.32 -2.51
CA HIS A 34 -6.60 3.93 -2.91
C HIS A 34 -6.71 3.78 -4.43
N VAL A 35 -5.63 3.33 -5.09
CA VAL A 35 -5.55 3.24 -6.55
C VAL A 35 -5.54 1.76 -7.00
N ALA A 36 -6.59 1.34 -7.69
CA ALA A 36 -6.73 0.01 -8.30
C ALA A 36 -6.89 0.11 -9.83
N GLY A 37 -6.57 -0.96 -10.55
CA GLY A 37 -6.70 -1.04 -12.01
C GLY A 37 -5.70 -1.98 -12.67
N THR A 38 -5.90 -2.34 -13.94
CA THR A 38 -4.98 -3.22 -14.67
C THR A 38 -3.65 -2.52 -14.95
N ASN A 39 -3.70 -1.30 -15.48
CA ASN A 39 -2.54 -0.51 -15.90
C ASN A 39 -2.53 0.88 -15.24
N GLY A 40 -1.40 1.59 -15.30
CA GLY A 40 -1.29 3.00 -14.92
C GLY A 40 -1.21 3.31 -13.43
N LYS A 41 -1.53 2.36 -12.52
CA LYS A 41 -1.52 2.57 -11.05
C LYS A 41 -0.27 3.29 -10.52
N GLY A 42 0.92 2.81 -10.92
CA GLY A 42 2.20 3.39 -10.49
C GLY A 42 2.37 4.83 -10.96
N SER A 43 2.08 5.10 -12.24
CA SER A 43 2.14 6.45 -12.81
C SER A 43 1.13 7.39 -12.17
N THR A 44 -0.10 6.93 -11.92
CA THR A 44 -1.13 7.71 -11.22
C THR A 44 -0.67 8.09 -9.82
N VAL A 45 -0.11 7.15 -9.05
CA VAL A 45 0.44 7.44 -7.70
C VAL A 45 1.60 8.44 -7.79
N ALA A 46 2.48 8.30 -8.79
CA ALA A 46 3.59 9.23 -9.00
C ALA A 46 3.11 10.67 -9.30
N PHE A 47 2.10 10.82 -10.18
CA PHE A 47 1.50 12.12 -10.48
C PHE A 47 0.81 12.72 -9.25
N LEU A 48 0.01 11.93 -8.52
CA LEU A 48 -0.65 12.39 -7.30
C LEU A 48 0.39 12.86 -6.27
N LYS A 49 1.48 12.10 -6.08
CA LYS A 49 2.56 12.50 -5.16
C LYS A 49 3.18 13.83 -5.55
N ALA A 50 3.48 14.03 -6.84
CA ALA A 50 4.07 15.26 -7.33
C ALA A 50 3.12 16.46 -7.16
N MET A 51 1.85 16.32 -7.56
CA MET A 51 0.86 17.39 -7.47
C MET A 51 0.55 17.79 -6.02
N LEU A 52 0.30 16.81 -5.15
CA LEU A 52 -0.01 17.06 -3.74
C LEU A 52 1.21 17.58 -2.98
N GLY A 53 2.42 17.10 -3.30
CA GLY A 53 3.66 17.64 -2.76
C GLY A 53 3.90 19.09 -3.20
N ALA A 54 3.63 19.42 -4.47
CA ALA A 54 3.71 20.80 -4.97
C ALA A 54 2.68 21.73 -4.30
N ALA A 55 1.55 21.18 -3.84
CA ALA A 55 0.56 21.90 -3.05
C ALA A 55 0.94 22.07 -1.56
N GLY A 56 2.14 21.65 -1.15
CA GLY A 56 2.65 21.81 0.21
C GLY A 56 2.18 20.75 1.21
N LEU A 57 1.59 19.65 0.75
CA LEU A 57 1.14 18.56 1.62
C LEU A 57 2.26 17.55 1.90
N HIS A 58 2.20 16.94 3.08
CA HIS A 58 3.01 15.77 3.40
C HIS A 58 2.38 14.52 2.77
N VAL A 59 3.10 13.89 1.83
CA VAL A 59 2.57 12.79 1.03
C VAL A 59 3.45 11.55 1.12
N HIS A 60 2.85 10.45 1.54
CA HIS A 60 3.46 9.12 1.54
C HIS A 60 2.86 8.27 0.43
N THR A 61 3.68 7.37 -0.14
CA THR A 61 3.27 6.50 -1.23
C THR A 61 3.72 5.07 -0.98
N TYR A 62 2.85 4.12 -1.29
CA TYR A 62 3.15 2.70 -1.31
C TYR A 62 2.87 2.17 -2.73
N THR A 63 3.89 1.62 -3.39
CA THR A 63 3.81 1.11 -4.77
C THR A 63 4.53 -0.23 -4.88
N SER A 64 4.09 -1.07 -5.83
CA SER A 64 4.69 -2.37 -6.11
C SER A 64 4.48 -2.77 -7.58
N PRO A 65 5.37 -3.55 -8.21
CA PRO A 65 6.66 -4.04 -7.67
C PRO A 65 7.75 -2.95 -7.67
N HIS A 66 8.85 -3.22 -6.99
CA HIS A 66 10.07 -2.39 -7.04
C HIS A 66 10.97 -2.89 -8.17
N LEU A 67 11.59 -1.97 -8.92
CA LEU A 67 12.43 -2.33 -10.08
C LEU A 67 13.87 -2.71 -9.70
N VAL A 68 14.50 -1.93 -8.83
CA VAL A 68 15.94 -2.09 -8.49
C VAL A 68 16.15 -2.42 -7.02
N ARG A 69 15.53 -1.62 -6.13
CA ARG A 69 15.70 -1.74 -4.69
C ARG A 69 14.36 -1.55 -3.99
N PHE A 70 14.18 -2.26 -2.90
CA PHE A 70 12.98 -2.14 -2.07
C PHE A 70 12.96 -0.80 -1.31
N ASN A 71 14.12 -0.34 -0.81
CA ASN A 71 14.30 0.92 -0.07
C ASN A 71 15.44 1.77 -0.64
#